data_AF-A0A7V8FX65-F1
#
_entry.id   AF-A0A7V8FX65-F1
#
_cell.length_a   1.000
_cell.length_b   1.000
_cell.length_c   1.000
_cell.angle_alpha   90.00
_cell.angle_beta   90.00
_cell.angle_gamma   90.00
#
_symmetry.space_group_name_H-M   'P 1'
#
loop_
_entity.id
_entity.type
_entity.pdbx_description
1 polymer ?
#
loop_
_entity_poly.entity_id
_entity_poly.type
_entity_poly.pdbx_seq_one_letter_code
_entity_poly.pdbx_strand_id
1 'polypeptide(L)' 'MKFQKANLLAAASRRLVMLGMALALLAAAGLAQAQSQVVGQVTHLSGVLTARHADGTRNVLAVKSAILQGDTLITERET' A
#
# COMPACT_ATOMS: atom_id res chain seq x y z
N MET A 1 -45.47 -18.80 -22.26
CA MET A 1 -44.51 -18.67 -21.13
C MET A 1 -43.03 -18.55 -21.57
N LYS A 2 -42.69 -17.89 -22.69
CA LYS A 2 -41.29 -17.79 -23.19
C LYS A 2 -40.57 -16.48 -22.79
N PHE A 3 -41.32 -15.44 -22.42
CA PHE A 3 -40.77 -14.11 -22.11
C PHE A 3 -40.07 -14.00 -20.74
N GLN A 4 -40.32 -14.94 -19.82
CA GLN A 4 -39.74 -14.91 -18.47
C GLN A 4 -38.27 -15.35 -18.45
N LYS A 5 -37.88 -16.30 -19.31
CA LYS A 5 -36.49 -16.83 -19.39
C LYS A 5 -35.51 -15.80 -19.96
N ALA A 6 -35.94 -14.99 -20.93
CA ALA A 6 -35.11 -13.95 -21.55
C ALA A 6 -34.71 -12.84 -20.56
N ASN A 7 -35.67 -12.38 -19.73
CA ASN A 7 -35.39 -11.41 -18.68
C ASN A 7 -34.54 -11.99 -17.53
N LEU A 8 -34.67 -13.29 -17.24
CA LEU A 8 -33.85 -13.96 -16.23
C LEU A 8 -32.37 -14.04 -16.66
N LEU A 9 -32.12 -14.32 -17.94
CA LEU A 9 -30.77 -14.35 -18.52
C LEU A 9 -30.16 -12.95 -18.65
N ALA A 10 -30.98 -11.93 -18.98
CA ALA A 10 -30.56 -10.53 -18.98
C ALA A 10 -30.27 -10.01 -17.56
N ALA A 11 -31.04 -10.44 -16.56
CA ALA A 11 -30.79 -10.11 -15.16
C ALA A 11 -29.56 -10.85 -14.59
N ALA A 12 -29.36 -12.11 -14.98
CA ALA A 12 -28.18 -12.90 -14.59
C ALA A 12 -26.90 -12.35 -15.22
N SER A 13 -26.93 -11.95 -16.49
CA SER A 13 -25.79 -11.29 -17.15
C SER A 13 -25.49 -9.91 -16.56
N ARG A 14 -26.52 -9.10 -16.24
CA ARG A 14 -26.33 -7.84 -15.50
C ARG A 14 -25.72 -8.05 -14.11
N ARG A 15 -26.13 -9.10 -13.39
CA ARG A 15 -25.53 -9.48 -12.10
C ARG A 15 -24.08 -9.92 -12.25
N LEU A 16 -23.74 -10.69 -13.28
CA LEU A 16 -22.38 -11.09 -13.58
C LEU A 16 -21.47 -9.90 -13.92
N VAL A 17 -21.97 -8.94 -14.70
CA VAL A 17 -21.24 -7.71 -15.03
C VAL A 17 -21.04 -6.85 -13.78
N MET A 18 -22.06 -6.69 -12.93
CA MET A 18 -21.94 -5.96 -11.66
C MET A 18 -20.97 -6.64 -10.69
N LEU A 19 -21.01 -7.98 -10.61
CA LEU A 19 -20.10 -8.75 -9.76
C LEU A 19 -18.65 -8.64 -10.26
N GLY A 20 -18.43 -8.72 -11.57
CA GLY A 20 -17.12 -8.54 -12.19
C GLY A 20 -16.57 -7.13 -11.99
N MET A 21 -17.42 -6.10 -12.11
CA MET A 21 -17.04 -4.71 -11.85
C MET A 21 -16.71 -4.47 -10.37
N ALA A 22 -17.50 -5.05 -9.44
CA ALA A 22 -17.22 -4.99 -8.01
C ALA A 22 -15.90 -5.69 -7.66
N LEU A 23 -15.62 -6.84 -8.28
CA LEU A 23 -14.36 -7.58 -8.07
C LEU A 23 -13.16 -6.80 -8.63
N ALA A 24 -13.31 -6.15 -9.78
CA ALA A 24 -12.28 -5.29 -10.36
C ALA A 24 -11.98 -4.05 -9.49
N LEU A 25 -13.02 -3.43 -8.91
CA LEU A 25 -12.88 -2.32 -7.96
C LEU A 25 -12.16 -2.75 -6.68
N LEU A 26 -12.45 -3.95 -6.17
CA LEU A 26 -11.80 -4.48 -4.97
C LEU A 26 -10.31 -4.82 -5.22
N ALA A 27 -9.99 -5.35 -6.41
CA ALA A 27 -8.60 -5.61 -6.81
C ALA A 27 -7.79 -4.31 -6.98
N ALA A 28 -8.40 -3.24 -7.50
CA ALA A 28 -7.75 -1.95 -7.63
C ALA A 28 -7.48 -1.28 -6.27
N ALA A 29 -8.35 -1.48 -5.27
CA ALA A 29 -8.17 -0.90 -3.93
C ALA A 29 -6.99 -1.49 -3.16
N GLY A 30 -6.64 -2.77 -3.37
CA GLY A 30 -5.53 -3.43 -2.68
C GLY A 30 -4.14 -2.92 -3.10
N LEU A 31 -4.02 -2.30 -4.28
CA LEU A 31 -2.75 -1.77 -4.80
C LEU A 31 -2.35 -0.42 -4.16
N ALA A 32 -3.27 0.27 -3.48
CA ALA A 32 -3.02 1.61 -2.94
C ALA A 32 -2.31 1.62 -1.57
N GLN A 33 -2.10 0.46 -0.96
CA GLN A 33 -1.60 0.35 0.42
C GLN A 33 -0.07 0.35 0.54
N ALA A 34 0.67 0.34 -0.57
CA ALA A 34 2.13 0.31 -0.57
C ALA A 34 2.78 1.68 -0.86
N GLN A 35 2.06 2.78 -0.58
CA GLN A 35 2.67 4.11 -0.71
C GLN A 35 3.52 4.37 0.54
N SER A 36 4.81 4.11 0.39
CA SER A 36 5.84 4.50 1.34
C SER A 36 5.90 6.03 1.42
N GLN A 37 5.08 6.61 2.30
CA GLN A 37 4.96 8.05 2.43
C GLN A 37 6.19 8.61 3.14
N VAL A 38 6.83 9.63 2.57
CA VAL A 38 7.90 10.38 3.27
C VAL A 38 7.26 11.15 4.42
N VAL A 39 7.60 10.77 5.65
CA VAL A 39 7.05 11.36 6.89
C VAL A 39 8.00 12.37 7.52
N GLY A 40 9.27 12.38 7.10
CA GLY A 40 10.26 13.30 7.65
C GLY A 40 11.57 13.28 6.88
N GLN A 41 12.45 14.22 7.22
CA GLN A 41 13.81 14.32 6.70
C GLN A 41 14.80 14.46 7.85
N VAL A 42 15.95 13.80 7.74
CA VAL A 42 17.02 13.92 8.73
C VAL A 42 17.70 15.29 8.58
N THR A 43 17.55 16.19 9.55
CA THR A 43 18.15 17.54 9.50
C THR A 43 19.49 17.62 10.23
N HIS A 44 19.64 16.85 11.30
CA HIS A 44 20.86 16.77 12.10
C HIS A 44 21.07 15.31 12.52
N LEU A 45 22.30 14.83 12.40
CA LEU A 45 22.65 13.44 12.70
C LEU A 45 24.02 13.39 13.37
N SER A 46 24.07 12.78 14.55
CA SER A 46 25.28 12.57 15.34
C SER A 46 25.41 11.06 15.60
N GLY A 47 26.48 10.43 15.14
CA GLY A 47 26.66 8.98 15.19
C GLY A 47 26.04 8.26 13.99
N VAL A 48 25.73 6.97 14.12
CA VAL A 48 25.13 6.15 13.07
C VAL A 48 23.61 6.01 13.31
N LEU A 49 22.81 6.39 12.31
CA LEU A 49 21.35 6.20 12.31
C LEU A 49 20.98 5.19 11.22
N THR A 50 20.24 4.15 11.57
CA THR A 50 19.73 3.16 10.62
C THR A 50 18.21 3.16 10.65
N ALA A 51 17.56 3.25 9.49
CA ALA A 51 16.13 3.02 9.36
C ALA A 51 15.88 1.57 8.93
N ARG A 52 14.97 0.89 9.63
CA ARG A 52 14.42 -0.38 9.19
C ARG A 52 13.06 -0.14 8.55
N HIS A 53 12.97 -0.37 7.26
CA HIS A 53 11.73 -0.22 6.51
C HIS A 53 10.67 -1.21 6.98
N ALA A 54 9.40 -0.91 6.72
CA ALA A 54 8.27 -1.80 7.01
C ALA A 54 8.43 -3.17 6.33
N ASP A 55 9.09 -3.20 5.16
CA ASP A 55 9.42 -4.43 4.41
C ASP A 55 10.58 -5.24 5.01
N GLY A 56 11.20 -4.74 6.09
CA GLY A 56 12.28 -5.41 6.83
C GLY A 56 13.70 -5.06 6.38
N THR A 57 13.86 -4.35 5.26
CA THR A 57 15.13 -3.81 4.78
C THR A 57 15.71 -2.80 5.75
N ARG A 58 17.03 -2.79 5.93
CA ARG A 58 17.75 -1.79 6.76
C ARG A 58 18.55 -0.86 5.86
N ASN A 59 18.50 0.44 6.12
CA ASN A 59 19.26 1.45 5.40
C ASN A 59 19.91 2.41 6.39
N VAL A 60 21.20 2.69 6.21
CA VAL A 60 21.91 3.70 7.01
C VAL A 60 21.50 5.06 6.48
N LEU A 61 20.93 5.89 7.35
CA LEU A 61 20.49 7.24 7.02
C LEU A 61 21.62 8.25 7.22
N ALA A 62 21.62 9.27 6.37
CA ALA A 62 22.51 10.42 6.45
C ALA A 62 21.68 11.71 6.57
N VAL A 63 22.36 12.84 6.78
CA VAL A 63 21.72 14.17 6.76
C VAL A 63 21.06 14.38 5.38
N LYS A 64 19.79 14.80 5.37
CA LYS A 64 18.86 14.91 4.24
C LYS A 64 18.29 13.60 3.71
N SER A 65 18.48 12.47 4.38
CA SER A 65 17.76 11.25 4.03
C SER A 65 16.28 11.37 4.40
N ALA A 66 15.41 10.89 3.50
CA ALA A 66 13.98 10.78 3.72
C ALA A 66 13.68 9.60 4.65
N ILE A 67 12.78 9.81 5.62
CA ILE A 67 12.25 8.80 6.53
C ILE A 67 10.87 8.42 6.01
N LEU A 68 10.62 7.13 5.87
CA LEU A 68 9.38 6.60 5.31
C LEU A 68 8.44 6.15 6.43
N GLN A 69 7.14 6.19 6.15
CA GLN A 69 6.13 5.76 7.11
C GLN A 69 6.29 4.27 7.43
N GLY A 70 6.31 3.94 8.72
CA GLY A 70 6.55 2.57 9.19
C GLY A 70 8.03 2.23 9.38
N ASP A 71 8.94 3.15 9.07
CA ASP A 71 10.36 2.98 9.40
C ASP A 71 10.58 2.96 10.91
N THR A 72 11.35 1.98 11.39
CA THR A 72 11.89 1.99 12.74
C THR A 72 13.29 2.60 12.71
N LEU A 73 13.47 3.71 13.40
CA LEU A 73 14.76 4.41 13.53
C LEU A 73 15.59 3.79 14.66
N ILE A 74 16.83 3.43 14.36
CA ILE A 74 17.77 2.79 15.27
C ILE A 74 19.00 3.66 15.35
N THR A 75 19.28 4.21 16.53
CA THR A 75 20.51 4.94 16.84
C THR A 75 21.48 3.98 17.52
N GLU A 76 22.67 3.80 16.95
CA GLU A 76 23.74 3.09 17.66
C GLU A 76 24.43 4.07 18.61
N ARG A 77 24.46 3.73 19.90
CA ARG A 77 25.20 4.49 20.90
C ARG A 77 26.68 4.15 20.73
N GLU A 78 27.47 5.10 20.25
CA GLU A 78 28.92 5.11 20.44
C GLU A 78 29.20 4.92 21.93
N THR A 79 29.87 3.82 22.30
CA THR A 79 30.40 3.56 23.64
C THR A 79 31.66 4.35 23.89
#